data_AF-A0AAD4UK77-F1
#
_entry.id   AF-A0AAD4UK77-F1
#
_cell.length_a   1.000
_cell.length_b   1.000
_cell.length_c   1.000
_cell.angle_alpha   90.00
_cell.angle_beta   90.00
_cell.angle_gamma   90.00
#
_symmetry.space_group_name_H-M   'P 1'
#
loop_
_entity.id
_entity.type
_entity.pdbx_description
1 polymer ?
#
loop_
_entity_poly.entity_id
_entity_poly.type
_entity_poly.pdbx_seq_one_letter_code
_entity_poly.pdbx_strand_id
1 'polypeptide(L)'
;MWVPLELNKEICRLKKDQCGFLLGAMTFDNLYWETVSAFLRLPTKPEHMIAFIGHLGRRRGFTVTLAFSPGTPAARVRLPAPPSQVRQDYHPECEAALNSHAALELHASFQCLAVAFYLDRDDVGLKHFSRFFLLHSHEHSKRAESLMSLQNRRGGRVSFHNIRKPETQEWESGLKAMQDALNVEEHINQSLLDLHQLATEKRDPHLCHFLETGYLDQQVEFIKELAGHVSILRKTGSAEDGLAEYLFDKLTLGDGDKKD
;
A
#
# COMPACT_ATOMS: atom_id res chain seq x y z
N MET A 1 -50.65 10.49 -20.35
CA MET A 1 -51.40 10.04 -21.55
C MET A 1 -50.55 8.95 -22.18
N TRP A 2 -50.95 7.69 -22.04
CA TRP A 2 -50.16 6.53 -22.51
C TRP A 2 -50.48 6.28 -23.98
N VAL A 3 -49.44 6.12 -24.81
CA VAL A 3 -49.59 5.66 -26.20
C VAL A 3 -49.01 4.25 -26.27
N PRO A 4 -49.75 3.24 -26.76
CA PRO A 4 -49.20 1.91 -27.00
C PRO A 4 -48.39 1.92 -28.31
N LEU A 5 -47.14 1.46 -28.27
CA LEU A 5 -46.41 1.11 -29.49
C LEU A 5 -46.77 -0.34 -29.86
N GLU A 6 -47.46 -0.53 -30.98
CA GLU A 6 -47.56 -1.84 -31.63
C GLU A 6 -46.18 -2.24 -32.18
N LEU A 7 -45.65 -3.36 -31.70
CA LEU A 7 -44.39 -3.92 -32.17
C LEU A 7 -44.61 -4.57 -33.55
N ASN A 8 -44.34 -3.82 -34.61
CA ASN A 8 -44.47 -4.31 -35.98
C ASN A 8 -43.34 -5.30 -36.33
N LYS A 9 -43.69 -6.39 -37.04
CA LYS A 9 -42.91 -7.63 -37.24
C LYS A 9 -41.61 -7.53 -38.06
N GLU A 10 -41.01 -6.37 -38.24
CA GLU A 10 -39.87 -6.20 -39.16
C GLU A 10 -38.47 -6.18 -38.52
N ILE A 11 -38.33 -6.28 -37.19
CA ILE A 11 -37.01 -6.32 -36.52
C ILE A 11 -36.48 -7.76 -36.35
N CYS A 12 -36.84 -8.68 -37.27
CA CYS A 12 -36.29 -10.05 -37.30
C CYS A 12 -35.43 -10.35 -38.53
N ARG A 13 -34.91 -9.33 -39.23
CA ARG A 13 -33.95 -9.52 -40.33
C ARG A 13 -32.79 -8.52 -40.28
N LEU A 14 -32.00 -8.52 -39.20
CA LEU A 14 -30.66 -7.95 -39.24
C LEU A 14 -29.65 -8.96 -38.68
N LYS A 15 -29.03 -9.66 -39.64
CA LYS A 15 -27.75 -10.37 -39.65
C LYS A 15 -27.25 -11.02 -38.35
N LYS A 16 -27.25 -12.35 -38.40
CA LYS A 16 -26.73 -13.34 -37.44
C LYS A 16 -25.21 -13.28 -37.17
N ASP A 17 -24.49 -12.28 -37.69
CA ASP A 17 -23.02 -12.36 -37.83
C ASP A 17 -22.20 -11.26 -37.11
N GLN A 18 -22.77 -10.46 -36.20
CA GLN A 18 -21.98 -9.45 -35.44
C GLN A 18 -22.31 -9.30 -33.94
N CYS A 19 -23.12 -10.17 -33.35
CA CYS A 19 -23.37 -10.15 -31.90
C CYS A 19 -22.69 -11.35 -31.23
N GLY A 20 -21.54 -11.13 -30.61
CA GLY A 20 -20.98 -12.08 -29.64
C GLY A 20 -21.89 -12.13 -28.41
N PHE A 21 -22.80 -13.11 -28.35
CA PHE A 21 -23.57 -13.41 -27.15
C PHE A 21 -22.65 -14.09 -26.14
N LEU A 22 -22.30 -13.40 -25.05
CA LEU A 22 -21.81 -14.04 -23.83
C LEU A 22 -23.00 -14.25 -22.90
N LEU A 23 -23.60 -15.43 -22.94
CA LEU A 23 -24.50 -15.90 -21.88
C LEU A 23 -23.64 -16.40 -20.72
N GLY A 24 -23.32 -15.51 -19.79
CA GLY A 24 -22.79 -15.91 -18.48
C GLY A 24 -23.94 -16.35 -17.58
N ALA A 25 -24.09 -17.65 -17.36
CA ALA A 25 -24.95 -18.16 -16.30
C ALA A 25 -24.19 -18.05 -14.97
N MET A 26 -24.62 -17.17 -14.06
CA MET A 26 -24.23 -17.23 -12.66
C MET A 26 -25.30 -18.04 -11.92
N THR A 27 -24.91 -19.21 -11.41
CA THR A 27 -25.74 -19.98 -10.47
C THR A 27 -25.50 -19.45 -9.05
N PHE A 28 -26.56 -19.00 -8.38
CA PHE A 28 -26.56 -18.74 -6.94
C PHE A 28 -27.66 -19.60 -6.30
N ASP A 29 -27.29 -20.33 -5.25
CA ASP A 29 -28.16 -21.22 -4.50
C ASP A 29 -29.20 -20.45 -3.67
N ASN A 30 -30.45 -20.94 -3.77
CA ASN A 30 -31.53 -20.91 -2.77
C ASN A 30 -31.90 -19.58 -2.07
N LEU A 31 -32.90 -18.87 -2.61
CA LEU A 31 -34.29 -18.80 -2.09
C LEU A 31 -35.09 -17.77 -2.92
N TYR A 32 -36.17 -18.22 -3.56
CA TYR A 32 -37.29 -17.43 -4.11
C TYR A 32 -36.97 -16.08 -4.76
N TRP A 33 -36.80 -16.07 -6.09
CA TRP A 33 -37.33 -15.14 -7.13
C TRP A 33 -36.54 -15.41 -8.42
N GLU A 34 -37.19 -15.88 -9.50
CA GLU A 34 -36.53 -16.04 -10.80
C GLU A 34 -36.39 -14.68 -11.50
N THR A 35 -35.26 -14.00 -11.26
CA THR A 35 -34.81 -12.87 -12.09
C THR A 35 -33.80 -13.35 -13.11
N VAL A 36 -34.16 -13.32 -14.40
CA VAL A 36 -33.22 -13.51 -15.50
C VAL A 36 -32.78 -12.14 -15.98
N SER A 37 -31.56 -11.76 -15.64
CA SER A 37 -30.94 -10.51 -16.13
C SER A 37 -30.16 -10.81 -17.41
N ALA A 38 -30.60 -10.25 -18.54
CA ALA A 38 -29.90 -10.33 -19.81
C ALA A 38 -29.25 -8.97 -20.12
N PHE A 39 -27.95 -8.96 -20.41
CA PHE A 39 -27.22 -7.78 -20.85
C PHE A 39 -27.01 -7.83 -22.36
N LEU A 40 -27.58 -6.87 -23.10
CA LEU A 40 -27.30 -6.68 -24.52
C LEU A 40 -26.30 -5.53 -24.68
N ARG A 41 -25.16 -5.83 -25.31
CA ARG A 41 -24.17 -4.82 -25.71
C ARG A 41 -24.54 -4.33 -27.11
N LEU A 42 -25.05 -3.10 -27.23
CA LEU A 42 -25.30 -2.48 -28.54
C LEU A 42 -23.99 -1.95 -29.14
N PRO A 43 -23.78 -2.03 -30.47
CA PRO A 43 -22.47 -1.85 -31.08
C PRO A 43 -22.05 -0.38 -31.30
N THR A 44 -22.71 0.60 -30.67
CA THR A 44 -22.37 2.01 -30.88
C THR A 44 -22.27 2.77 -29.55
N LYS A 45 -21.02 3.01 -29.14
CA LYS A 45 -20.50 3.82 -28.03
C LYS A 45 -20.37 3.12 -26.66
N PRO A 46 -19.16 3.15 -26.04
CA PRO A 46 -18.84 2.40 -24.82
C PRO A 46 -19.50 2.92 -23.53
N GLU A 47 -20.16 4.08 -23.57
CA GLU A 47 -20.74 4.73 -22.38
C GLU A 47 -22.18 4.27 -21.99
N HIS A 48 -22.86 3.45 -22.80
CA HIS A 48 -24.26 3.12 -22.57
C HIS A 48 -24.48 1.61 -22.41
N MET A 49 -24.38 1.12 -21.17
CA MET A 49 -24.97 -0.17 -20.79
C MET A 49 -26.43 0.04 -20.38
N ILE A 50 -27.35 -0.63 -21.07
CA ILE A 50 -28.77 -0.67 -20.69
C ILE A 50 -28.99 -2.03 -20.00
N ALA A 51 -29.34 -2.00 -18.71
CA ALA A 51 -29.71 -3.19 -17.96
C ALA A 51 -31.20 -3.50 -18.19
N PHE A 52 -31.52 -4.74 -18.58
CA PHE A 52 -32.89 -5.22 -18.64
C PHE A 52 -33.17 -6.13 -17.45
N ILE A 53 -34.12 -5.74 -16.61
CA ILE A 53 -34.67 -6.60 -15.55
C ILE A 53 -36.03 -7.10 -16.02
N GLY A 54 -36.13 -8.38 -16.37
CA GLY A 54 -37.39 -9.04 -16.67
C GLY A 54 -37.83 -9.93 -15.51
N HIS A 55 -39.06 -9.75 -15.02
CA HIS A 55 -39.68 -10.68 -14.07
C HIS A 55 -40.57 -11.68 -14.82
N LEU A 56 -40.35 -12.98 -14.60
CA LEU A 56 -41.21 -14.03 -15.16
C LEU A 56 -42.45 -14.25 -14.28
N GLY A 57 -43.52 -13.52 -14.57
CA GLY A 57 -44.85 -13.75 -13.99
C GLY A 57 -45.67 -14.71 -14.85
N ARG A 58 -46.10 -15.84 -14.28
CA ARG A 58 -46.91 -16.84 -14.99
C ARG A 58 -48.32 -16.28 -15.26
N ARG A 59 -48.58 -15.97 -16.54
CA ARG A 59 -49.85 -15.56 -17.20
C ARG A 59 -50.10 -14.03 -17.26
N ARG A 60 -50.15 -13.57 -18.53
CA ARG A 60 -50.60 -12.27 -19.08
C ARG A 60 -49.60 -11.11 -18.97
N GLY A 61 -49.00 -10.78 -20.11
CA GLY A 61 -48.40 -9.47 -20.42
C GLY A 61 -46.92 -9.33 -20.05
N PHE A 62 -46.05 -9.19 -21.05
CA PHE A 62 -44.69 -8.66 -20.86
C PHE A 62 -44.80 -7.16 -20.66
N THR A 63 -44.34 -6.65 -19.51
CA THR A 63 -44.17 -5.20 -19.30
C THR A 63 -42.69 -4.92 -19.18
N VAL A 64 -42.12 -4.20 -20.14
CA VAL A 64 -40.71 -3.80 -20.15
C VAL A 64 -40.63 -2.37 -19.62
N THR A 65 -39.99 -2.19 -18.46
CA THR A 65 -39.76 -0.86 -17.87
C THR A 65 -38.34 -0.42 -18.22
N LEU A 66 -38.20 0.61 -19.07
CA LEU A 66 -36.92 1.24 -19.36
C LEU A 66 -36.55 2.19 -18.22
N ALA A 67 -35.65 1.78 -17.33
CA ALA A 67 -35.04 2.66 -16.35
C ALA A 67 -33.87 3.40 -17.00
N PHE A 68 -34.05 4.69 -17.30
CA PHE A 68 -32.93 5.57 -17.64
C PHE A 68 -32.17 5.88 -16.35
N SER A 69 -31.04 5.19 -16.15
CA SER A 69 -30.08 5.62 -15.13
C SER A 69 -29.51 6.97 -15.56
N PRO A 70 -29.57 8.03 -14.74
CA PRO A 70 -28.91 9.29 -15.07
C PRO A 70 -27.43 8.98 -15.28
N GLY A 71 -26.96 9.20 -16.51
CA GLY A 71 -25.59 8.91 -16.92
C GLY A 71 -24.62 9.54 -15.93
N THR A 72 -23.68 8.74 -15.46
CA THR A 72 -22.54 9.21 -14.67
C THR A 72 -21.96 10.43 -15.39
N PRO A 73 -21.81 11.61 -14.74
CA PRO A 73 -21.22 12.76 -15.41
C PRO A 73 -19.84 12.32 -15.93
N ALA A 74 -19.63 12.51 -17.24
CA ALA A 74 -18.37 12.17 -17.90
C ALA A 74 -17.22 12.66 -17.03
N ALA A 75 -16.33 11.73 -16.64
CA ALA A 75 -15.17 12.05 -15.82
C ALA A 75 -14.44 13.21 -16.50
N ARG A 76 -14.45 14.39 -15.85
CA ARG A 76 -13.65 15.53 -16.33
C ARG A 76 -12.21 15.04 -16.40
N VAL A 77 -11.68 14.93 -17.61
CA VAL A 77 -10.24 14.73 -17.82
C VAL A 77 -9.55 15.93 -17.18
N ARG A 78 -9.00 15.73 -15.99
CA ARG A 78 -8.27 16.75 -15.26
C ARG A 78 -6.96 16.94 -16.00
N LEU A 79 -6.78 18.08 -16.67
CA LEU A 79 -5.49 18.43 -17.24
C LEU A 79 -4.43 18.40 -16.13
N PRO A 80 -3.21 17.90 -16.42
CA PRO A 80 -2.13 17.89 -15.43
C PRO A 80 -1.91 19.31 -14.95
N ALA A 81 -1.87 19.48 -13.62
CA ALA A 81 -1.61 20.78 -13.02
C ALA A 81 -0.25 21.30 -13.54
N PRO A 82 -0.11 22.62 -13.76
CA PRO A 82 1.18 23.19 -14.15
C PRO A 82 2.25 22.85 -13.09
N PRO A 83 3.51 22.67 -13.51
CA PRO A 83 4.60 22.36 -12.58
C PRO A 83 4.73 23.45 -11.52
N SER A 84 5.19 23.05 -10.33
CA SER A 84 5.37 23.98 -9.19
C SER A 84 6.35 25.10 -9.54
N GLN A 85 6.08 26.32 -9.06
CA GLN A 85 6.94 27.49 -9.29
C GLN A 85 8.36 27.31 -8.75
N VAL A 86 8.53 26.50 -7.70
CA VAL A 86 9.83 26.24 -7.05
C VAL A 86 10.55 25.02 -7.63
N ARG A 87 9.94 24.30 -8.59
CA ARG A 87 10.54 23.09 -9.16
C ARG A 87 11.66 23.46 -10.12
N GLN A 88 12.89 23.16 -9.75
CA GLN A 88 14.10 23.40 -10.54
C GLN A 88 14.98 22.14 -10.48
N ASP A 89 15.42 21.67 -11.65
CA ASP A 89 16.30 20.51 -11.84
C ASP A 89 15.89 19.28 -11.00
N TYR A 90 14.58 19.04 -10.91
CA TYR A 90 14.01 17.95 -10.13
C TYR A 90 13.25 16.98 -11.04
N HIS A 91 13.89 15.85 -11.34
CA HIS A 91 13.40 14.89 -12.31
C HIS A 91 12.18 14.12 -11.77
N PRO A 92 11.12 13.86 -12.59
CA PRO A 92 9.94 13.11 -12.16
C PRO A 92 10.25 11.73 -11.56
N GLU A 93 11.26 11.04 -12.09
CA GLU A 93 11.71 9.75 -11.53
C GLU A 93 12.29 9.89 -10.13
N CYS A 94 13.06 10.94 -9.82
CA CYS A 94 13.55 11.19 -8.47
C CYS A 94 12.40 11.55 -7.51
N GLU A 95 11.39 12.26 -8.00
CA GLU A 95 10.15 12.51 -7.26
C GLU A 95 9.38 11.24 -6.94
N ALA A 96 9.25 10.32 -7.90
CA ALA A 96 8.59 9.05 -7.68
C ALA A 96 9.40 8.18 -6.70
N ALA A 97 10.72 8.10 -6.88
CA ALA A 97 11.59 7.31 -6.02
C ALA A 97 11.63 7.84 -4.57
N LEU A 98 11.63 9.17 -4.38
CA LEU A 98 11.58 9.76 -3.04
C LEU A 98 10.24 9.49 -2.34
N ASN A 99 9.12 9.54 -3.07
CA ASN A 99 7.82 9.11 -2.55
C ASN A 99 7.81 7.62 -2.16
N SER A 100 8.37 6.75 -3.01
CA SER A 100 8.49 5.32 -2.71
C SER A 100 9.34 5.06 -1.47
N HIS A 101 10.45 5.78 -1.32
CA HIS A 101 11.32 5.63 -0.16
C HIS A 101 10.67 6.16 1.12
N ALA A 102 9.96 7.29 1.07
CA ALA A 102 9.16 7.78 2.20
C ALA A 102 8.06 6.79 2.63
N ALA A 103 7.43 6.11 1.68
CA ALA A 103 6.47 5.05 1.97
C ALA A 103 7.14 3.82 2.61
N LEU A 104 8.37 3.49 2.20
CA LEU A 104 9.17 2.42 2.81
C LEU A 104 9.54 2.74 4.26
N GLU A 105 9.95 3.98 4.55
CA GLU A 105 10.22 4.43 5.93
C GLU A 105 8.96 4.35 6.81
N LEU A 106 7.79 4.73 6.29
CA LEU A 106 6.52 4.56 7.02
C LEU A 106 6.15 3.09 7.26
N HIS A 107 6.46 2.20 6.32
CA HIS A 107 6.26 0.77 6.50
C HIS A 107 7.19 0.22 7.59
N ALA A 108 8.46 0.59 7.59
CA ALA A 108 9.42 0.20 8.61
C ALA A 108 9.03 0.72 10.00
N SER A 109 8.51 1.95 10.07
CA SER A 109 7.91 2.51 11.29
C SER A 109 6.78 1.63 11.82
N PHE A 110 5.84 1.23 10.94
CA PHE A 110 4.73 0.38 11.34
C PHE A 110 5.19 -1.03 11.77
N GLN A 111 6.19 -1.60 11.10
CA GLN A 111 6.80 -2.88 11.50
C GLN A 111 7.42 -2.79 12.90
N CYS A 112 8.24 -1.78 13.16
CA CYS A 112 8.83 -1.56 14.48
C CYS A 112 7.76 -1.36 15.56
N LEU A 113 6.70 -0.61 15.25
CA LEU A 113 5.57 -0.42 16.15
C LEU A 113 4.90 -1.76 16.50
N ALA A 114 4.64 -2.61 15.51
CA ALA A 114 4.02 -3.91 15.72
C ALA A 114 4.90 -4.84 16.56
N VAL A 115 6.22 -4.87 16.29
CA VAL A 115 7.20 -5.63 17.08
C VAL A 115 7.21 -5.15 18.52
N ALA A 116 7.24 -3.84 18.74
CA ALA A 116 7.28 -3.28 20.08
C ALA A 116 6.07 -3.73 20.94
N PHE A 117 4.86 -3.60 20.40
CA PHE A 117 3.64 -4.00 21.11
C PHE A 117 3.51 -5.51 21.29
N TYR A 118 4.12 -6.31 20.41
CA TYR A 118 4.23 -7.75 20.64
C TYR A 118 5.15 -8.05 21.83
N LEU A 119 6.33 -7.43 21.89
CA LEU A 119 7.33 -7.67 22.94
C LEU A 119 6.91 -7.15 24.33
N ASP A 120 5.98 -6.19 24.37
CA ASP A 120 5.40 -5.63 25.61
C ASP A 120 4.28 -6.49 26.21
N ARG A 121 3.79 -7.51 25.51
CA ARG A 121 2.72 -8.39 26.04
C ARG A 121 3.15 -9.05 27.34
N ASP A 122 2.18 -9.33 28.21
CA ASP A 122 2.43 -9.95 29.51
C ASP A 122 3.01 -11.37 29.41
N ASP A 123 2.73 -12.07 28.30
CA ASP A 123 3.25 -13.41 28.00
C ASP A 123 4.62 -13.42 27.29
N VAL A 124 5.18 -12.24 26.97
CA VAL A 124 6.53 -12.08 26.40
C VAL A 124 7.47 -11.33 27.36
N GLY A 125 7.05 -10.15 27.84
CA GLY A 125 7.70 -9.44 28.95
C GLY A 125 9.08 -8.81 28.66
N LEU A 126 9.41 -8.51 27.40
CA LEU A 126 10.71 -7.93 27.00
C LEU A 126 10.63 -6.39 26.87
N LYS A 127 10.51 -5.72 28.03
CA LYS A 127 10.22 -4.28 28.12
C LYS A 127 11.22 -3.38 27.40
N HIS A 128 12.52 -3.62 27.53
CA HIS A 128 13.54 -2.74 26.93
C HIS A 128 13.67 -3.00 25.42
N PHE A 129 13.44 -4.22 24.95
CA PHE A 129 13.21 -4.47 23.52
C PHE A 129 12.00 -3.69 22.98
N SER A 130 10.85 -3.75 23.67
CA SER A 130 9.68 -2.98 23.27
C SER A 130 10.00 -1.49 23.14
N ARG A 131 10.64 -0.91 24.16
CA ARG A 131 11.10 0.48 24.14
C ARG A 131 12.05 0.79 22.98
N PHE A 132 13.04 -0.08 22.72
CA PHE A 132 13.97 0.05 21.61
C PHE A 132 13.21 0.14 20.27
N PHE A 133 12.29 -0.78 20.00
CA PHE A 133 11.50 -0.76 18.78
C PHE A 133 10.51 0.41 18.69
N LEU A 134 9.94 0.87 19.81
CA LEU A 134 9.13 2.10 19.83
C LEU A 134 9.97 3.32 19.41
N LEU A 135 11.19 3.44 19.93
CA LEU A 135 12.09 4.53 19.55
C LEU A 135 12.41 4.49 18.06
N HIS A 136 12.75 3.32 17.52
CA HIS A 136 13.03 3.18 16.10
C HIS A 136 11.81 3.44 15.22
N SER A 137 10.62 3.03 15.66
CA SER A 137 9.37 3.40 14.98
C SER A 137 9.24 4.91 14.82
N HIS A 138 9.54 5.68 15.88
CA HIS A 138 9.54 7.14 15.82
C HIS A 138 10.63 7.70 14.91
N GLU A 139 11.85 7.15 14.93
CA GLU A 139 12.94 7.59 14.05
C GLU A 139 12.60 7.36 12.57
N HIS A 140 12.02 6.22 12.19
CA HIS A 140 11.52 5.98 10.84
C HIS A 140 10.42 6.95 10.42
N SER A 141 9.47 7.25 11.31
CA SER A 141 8.44 8.26 11.05
C SER A 141 9.06 9.64 10.80
N LYS A 142 10.05 10.05 11.59
CA LYS A 142 10.79 11.31 11.39
C LYS A 142 11.54 11.32 10.05
N ARG A 143 12.17 10.21 9.66
CA ARG A 143 12.82 10.04 8.35
C ARG A 143 11.82 10.22 7.20
N ALA A 144 10.66 9.57 7.28
CA ALA A 144 9.59 9.74 6.31
C ALA A 144 9.10 11.20 6.21
N GLU A 145 8.87 11.87 7.34
CA GLU A 145 8.47 13.28 7.38
C GLU A 145 9.54 14.21 6.78
N SER A 146 10.81 13.95 7.04
CA SER A 146 11.94 14.68 6.48
C SER A 146 12.00 14.55 4.95
N LEU A 147 11.80 13.34 4.42
CA LEU A 147 11.68 13.09 2.98
C LEU A 147 10.49 13.83 2.36
N MET A 148 9.31 13.75 2.99
CA MET A 148 8.11 14.45 2.52
C MET A 148 8.27 15.98 2.55
N SER A 149 8.99 16.49 3.55
CA SER A 149 9.35 17.92 3.63
C SER A 149 10.29 18.30 2.48
N LEU A 150 11.30 17.49 2.17
CA LEU A 150 12.17 17.71 1.01
C LEU A 150 11.39 17.67 -0.31
N GLN A 151 10.47 16.71 -0.48
CA GLN A 151 9.59 16.60 -1.64
C GLN A 151 8.88 17.94 -1.92
N ASN A 152 8.27 18.52 -0.88
CA ASN A 152 7.58 19.80 -0.99
C ASN A 152 8.54 20.96 -1.26
N ARG A 153 9.72 20.99 -0.61
CA ARG A 153 10.75 22.02 -0.84
C ARG A 153 11.27 22.04 -2.27
N ARG A 154 11.40 20.87 -2.91
CA ARG A 154 11.83 20.75 -4.33
C ARG A 154 10.67 20.95 -5.33
N GLY A 155 9.47 21.27 -4.85
CA GLY A 155 8.30 21.50 -5.70
C GLY A 155 7.68 20.22 -6.26
N GLY A 156 8.01 19.07 -5.70
CA GLY A 156 7.33 17.80 -5.95
C GLY A 156 5.95 17.73 -5.31
N ARG A 157 5.29 16.59 -5.45
CA ARG A 157 4.03 16.23 -4.79
C ARG A 157 4.24 14.97 -3.98
N VAL A 158 3.89 15.04 -2.69
CA VAL A 158 3.84 13.87 -1.82
C VAL A 158 2.68 12.98 -2.25
N SER A 159 2.95 11.70 -2.42
CA SER A 159 1.95 10.69 -2.80
C SER A 159 1.88 9.62 -1.71
N PHE A 160 0.74 9.55 -1.02
CA PHE A 160 0.50 8.55 0.01
C PHE A 160 0.02 7.24 -0.61
N HIS A 161 0.64 6.15 -0.19
CA HIS A 161 0.31 4.79 -0.61
C HIS A 161 -0.21 4.02 0.60
N ASN A 162 -0.92 2.91 0.35
CA ASN A 162 -1.35 2.03 1.43
C ASN A 162 -0.13 1.42 2.13
N ILE A 163 -0.02 1.65 3.44
CA ILE A 163 0.98 0.98 4.27
C ILE A 163 0.43 -0.42 4.57
N ARG A 164 1.13 -1.45 4.07
CA ARG A 164 0.74 -2.84 4.31
C ARG A 164 1.03 -3.20 5.77
N LYS A 165 0.21 -4.10 6.32
CA LYS A 165 0.52 -4.71 7.62
C LYS A 165 1.80 -5.55 7.52
N PRO A 166 2.57 -5.68 8.62
CA PRO A 166 3.67 -6.63 8.70
C PRO A 166 3.20 -8.05 8.37
N GLU A 167 4.05 -8.83 7.71
CA GLU A 167 3.75 -10.22 7.33
C GLU A 167 3.63 -11.13 8.56
N THR A 168 4.52 -10.93 9.53
CA THR A 168 4.53 -11.59 10.83
C THR A 168 3.90 -10.67 11.87
N GLN A 169 3.12 -11.23 12.78
CA GLN A 169 2.56 -10.51 13.94
C GLN A 169 2.87 -11.19 15.28
N GLU A 170 3.56 -12.33 15.23
CA GLU A 170 4.02 -13.12 16.37
C GLU A 170 5.52 -13.37 16.16
N TRP A 171 6.38 -12.65 16.88
CA TRP A 171 7.83 -12.79 16.76
C TRP A 171 8.30 -13.72 17.87
N GLU A 172 8.33 -15.02 17.58
CA GLU A 172 8.66 -16.13 18.50
C GLU A 172 9.71 -15.82 19.59
N SER A 173 10.70 -14.97 19.29
CA SER A 173 11.71 -14.50 20.23
C SER A 173 12.23 -13.09 19.92
N GLY A 174 12.88 -12.44 20.90
CA GLY A 174 13.55 -11.16 20.70
C GLY A 174 14.68 -11.23 19.66
N LEU A 175 15.38 -12.37 19.56
CA LEU A 175 16.35 -12.64 18.51
C LEU A 175 15.71 -12.61 17.12
N LYS A 176 14.52 -13.23 16.97
CA LYS A 176 13.81 -13.23 15.68
C LYS A 176 13.38 -11.83 15.29
N ALA A 177 12.88 -11.04 16.23
CA ALA A 177 12.55 -9.64 16.03
C ALA A 177 13.76 -8.80 15.56
N MET A 178 14.93 -8.96 16.20
CA MET A 178 16.16 -8.25 15.81
C MET A 178 16.67 -8.66 14.41
N GLN A 179 16.54 -9.93 14.04
CA GLN A 179 16.91 -10.41 12.70
C GLN A 179 15.98 -9.85 11.62
N ASP A 180 14.68 -9.83 11.88
CA ASP A 180 13.71 -9.27 10.94
C ASP A 180 13.92 -7.76 10.78
N ALA A 181 14.23 -7.05 11.87
CA ALA A 181 14.60 -5.64 11.83
C ALA A 181 15.86 -5.39 11.00
N LEU A 182 16.91 -6.19 11.20
CA LEU A 182 18.14 -6.09 10.42
C LEU A 182 17.87 -6.26 8.91
N ASN A 183 17.03 -7.22 8.52
CA ASN A 183 16.65 -7.41 7.11
C ASN A 183 15.90 -6.21 6.54
N VAL A 184 15.03 -5.57 7.33
CA VAL A 184 14.32 -4.34 6.94
C VAL A 184 15.31 -3.21 6.73
N GLU A 185 16.28 -3.02 7.63
CA GLU A 185 17.31 -1.98 7.49
C GLU A 185 18.24 -2.21 6.30
N GLU A 186 18.61 -3.45 6.00
CA GLU A 186 19.36 -3.77 4.79
C GLU A 186 18.57 -3.40 3.52
N HIS A 187 17.25 -3.64 3.51
CA HIS A 187 16.39 -3.25 2.40
C HIS A 187 16.24 -1.73 2.27
N ILE A 188 16.09 -1.00 3.37
CA ILE A 188 16.07 0.47 3.39
C ILE A 188 17.39 1.02 2.85
N ASN A 189 18.52 0.45 3.28
CA ASN A 189 19.83 0.86 2.79
C ASN A 189 19.97 0.66 1.27
N GLN A 190 19.54 -0.50 0.76
CA GLN A 190 19.53 -0.73 -0.69
C GLN A 190 18.66 0.31 -1.41
N SER A 191 17.46 0.62 -0.87
CA SER A 191 16.60 1.65 -1.45
C SER A 191 17.22 3.05 -1.42
N LEU A 192 18.01 3.40 -0.38
CA LEU A 192 18.76 4.66 -0.31
C LEU A 192 19.86 4.71 -1.38
N LEU A 193 20.60 3.62 -1.56
CA LEU A 193 21.65 3.51 -2.58
C LEU A 193 21.07 3.62 -3.99
N ASP A 194 19.95 2.96 -4.26
CA ASP A 194 19.24 3.03 -5.55
C ASP A 194 18.74 4.47 -5.81
N LEU A 195 18.20 5.15 -4.79
CA LEU A 195 17.76 6.54 -4.88
C LEU A 195 18.93 7.50 -5.13
N HIS A 196 20.07 7.28 -4.46
CA HIS A 196 21.29 8.06 -4.65
C HIS A 196 21.87 7.87 -6.05
N GLN A 197 21.93 6.63 -6.53
CA GLN A 197 22.35 6.31 -7.89
C GLN A 197 21.44 7.02 -8.91
N LEU A 198 20.13 6.93 -8.75
CA LEU A 198 19.17 7.62 -9.63
C LEU A 198 19.38 9.14 -9.61
N ALA A 199 19.56 9.73 -8.42
CA ALA A 199 19.86 11.17 -8.29
C ALA A 199 21.14 11.54 -9.04
N THR A 200 22.17 10.71 -8.96
CA THR A 200 23.45 10.88 -9.67
C THR A 200 23.25 10.82 -11.19
N GLU A 201 22.52 9.81 -11.69
CA GLU A 201 22.21 9.64 -13.11
C GLU A 201 21.40 10.81 -13.68
N LYS A 202 20.45 11.34 -12.90
CA LYS A 202 19.64 12.51 -13.27
C LYS A 202 20.34 13.85 -12.99
N ARG A 203 21.58 13.82 -12.50
CA ARG A 203 22.41 15.00 -12.20
C ARG A 203 21.75 15.94 -11.18
N ASP A 204 21.18 15.39 -10.12
CA ASP A 204 20.61 16.13 -8.99
C ASP A 204 21.58 16.14 -7.79
N PRO A 205 22.59 17.03 -7.77
CA PRO A 205 23.61 17.05 -6.72
C PRO A 205 23.04 17.42 -5.35
N HIS A 206 21.94 18.19 -5.30
CA HIS A 206 21.29 18.54 -4.03
C HIS A 206 20.66 17.30 -3.39
N LEU A 207 20.00 16.44 -4.17
CA LEU A 207 19.43 15.21 -3.65
C LEU A 207 20.52 14.24 -3.20
N CYS A 208 21.61 14.07 -3.97
CA CYS A 208 22.77 13.27 -3.55
C CYS A 208 23.30 13.73 -2.19
N HIS A 209 23.59 15.04 -2.05
CA HIS A 209 24.11 15.62 -0.82
C HIS A 209 23.18 15.42 0.38
N PHE A 210 21.86 15.57 0.16
CA PHE A 210 20.87 15.34 1.22
C PHE A 210 20.88 13.89 1.73
N LEU A 211 21.00 12.92 0.82
CA LEU A 211 21.03 11.50 1.19
C LEU A 211 22.33 11.14 1.92
N GLU A 212 23.47 11.63 1.41
CA GLU A 212 24.79 11.43 2.02
C GLU A 212 24.85 11.96 3.46
N THR A 213 24.42 13.21 3.66
CA THR A 213 24.53 13.87 4.96
C THR A 213 23.48 13.44 5.97
N GLY A 214 22.27 13.10 5.50
CA GLY A 214 21.13 12.84 6.38
C GLY A 214 20.83 11.37 6.64
N TYR A 215 21.28 10.45 5.78
CA TYR A 215 20.75 9.08 5.77
C TYR A 215 21.83 8.01 5.66
N LEU A 216 22.75 8.09 4.70
CA LEU A 216 23.66 6.99 4.38
C LEU A 216 24.60 6.63 5.56
N ASP A 217 25.22 7.62 6.21
CA ASP A 217 26.08 7.36 7.37
C ASP A 217 25.29 6.77 8.56
N GLN A 218 24.11 7.33 8.82
CA GLN A 218 23.23 6.86 9.91
C GLN A 218 22.77 5.42 9.68
N GLN A 219 22.47 5.06 8.42
CA GLN A 219 22.02 3.74 8.05
C GLN A 219 23.11 2.68 8.28
N VAL A 220 24.37 2.97 7.94
CA VAL A 220 25.50 2.06 8.15
C VAL A 220 25.75 1.83 9.64
N GLU A 221 25.73 2.88 10.45
CA GLU A 221 25.89 2.77 11.91
C GLU A 221 24.76 1.95 12.54
N PHE A 222 23.51 2.17 12.11
CA PHE A 222 22.38 1.44 12.66
C PHE A 222 22.37 -0.05 12.27
N ILE A 223 22.70 -0.38 11.01
CA ILE A 223 22.90 -1.78 10.58
C ILE A 223 24.01 -2.44 11.42
N LYS A 224 25.10 -1.72 11.68
CA LYS A 224 26.21 -2.23 12.49
C LYS A 224 25.82 -2.50 13.95
N GLU A 225 24.97 -1.65 14.52
CA GLU A 225 24.39 -1.80 15.87
C GLU A 225 23.50 -3.05 15.92
N LEU A 226 22.49 -3.14 15.05
CA LEU A 226 21.57 -4.28 14.98
C LEU A 226 22.29 -5.61 14.74
N ALA A 227 23.23 -5.65 13.78
CA ALA A 227 24.04 -6.85 13.54
C ALA A 227 24.88 -7.25 14.76
N GLY A 228 25.33 -6.26 15.55
CA GLY A 228 25.98 -6.48 16.84
C GLY A 228 25.04 -7.15 17.85
N HIS A 229 23.83 -6.63 18.00
CA HIS A 229 22.80 -7.21 18.87
C HIS A 229 22.44 -8.65 18.48
N VAL A 230 22.20 -8.90 17.19
CA VAL A 230 21.95 -10.25 16.66
C VAL A 230 23.11 -11.20 16.96
N SER A 231 24.36 -10.73 16.82
CA SER A 231 25.55 -11.53 17.09
C SER A 231 25.70 -11.88 18.57
N ILE A 232 25.36 -10.96 19.48
CA ILE A 232 25.37 -11.21 20.93
C ILE A 232 24.30 -12.23 21.28
N LEU A 233 23.05 -12.00 20.87
CA LEU A 233 21.93 -12.90 21.16
C LEU A 233 22.19 -14.33 20.65
N ARG A 234 22.75 -14.49 19.44
CA ARG A 234 23.14 -15.82 18.89
C ARG A 234 24.23 -16.53 19.69
N LYS A 235 25.13 -15.78 20.35
CA LYS A 235 26.24 -16.35 21.13
C LYS A 235 25.84 -16.68 22.56
N THR A 236 24.92 -15.91 23.14
CA THR A 236 24.55 -15.99 24.55
C THR A 236 23.57 -17.14 24.84
N GLY A 237 22.83 -17.65 23.85
CA GLY A 237 21.94 -18.80 24.04
C GLY A 237 21.38 -19.37 22.74
N SER A 238 20.74 -20.54 22.82
CA SER A 238 19.86 -21.02 21.75
C SER A 238 18.60 -20.16 21.69
N ALA A 239 17.87 -20.16 20.58
CA ALA A 239 16.60 -19.42 20.44
C ALA A 239 15.52 -19.83 21.48
N GLU A 240 15.75 -20.91 22.22
CA GLU A 240 14.87 -21.44 23.27
C GLU A 240 15.28 -21.00 24.69
N ASP A 241 16.42 -20.32 24.85
CA ASP A 241 16.92 -19.90 26.16
C ASP A 241 16.44 -18.49 26.52
N GLY A 242 15.26 -18.41 27.15
CA GLY A 242 14.68 -17.15 27.62
C GLY A 242 15.57 -16.38 28.62
N LEU A 243 16.54 -17.03 29.27
CA LEU A 243 17.49 -16.34 30.15
C LEU A 243 18.42 -15.42 29.37
N ALA A 244 18.85 -15.83 28.18
CA ALA A 244 19.75 -15.02 27.33
C ALA A 244 19.05 -13.72 26.89
N GLU A 245 17.79 -13.81 26.44
CA GLU A 245 17.00 -12.65 26.03
C GLU A 245 16.70 -11.73 27.21
N TYR A 246 16.34 -12.30 28.37
CA TYR A 246 16.11 -11.52 29.59
C TYR A 246 17.35 -10.74 30.03
N LEU A 247 18.53 -11.37 30.03
CA LEU A 247 19.78 -10.69 30.39
C LEU A 247 20.14 -9.62 29.37
N PHE A 248 19.94 -9.88 28.08
CA PHE A 248 20.19 -8.89 27.03
C PHE A 248 19.26 -7.68 27.15
N ASP A 249 17.95 -7.92 27.37
CA ASP A 249 16.94 -6.88 27.63
C ASP A 249 17.39 -5.95 28.76
N LYS A 250 17.84 -6.53 29.88
CA LYS A 250 18.23 -5.76 31.07
C LYS A 250 19.59 -5.08 30.97
N LEU A 251 20.59 -5.76 30.42
CA LEU A 251 21.99 -5.30 30.48
C LEU A 251 22.42 -4.52 29.25
N THR A 252 21.85 -4.81 28.08
CA THR A 252 22.25 -4.14 26.82
C THR A 252 21.26 -3.05 26.45
N LEU A 253 19.95 -3.37 26.45
CA LEU A 253 18.92 -2.40 26.07
C LEU A 253 18.45 -1.53 27.25
N GLY A 254 18.59 -2.01 28.49
CA GLY A 254 18.16 -1.31 29.70
C GLY A 254 19.04 -0.13 30.14
N ASP A 255 20.29 -0.03 29.68
CA ASP A 255 21.20 1.04 30.11
C ASP A 255 20.84 2.43 29.57
N GLY A 256 19.91 2.51 28.61
CA GLY A 256 19.34 3.77 28.09
C GLY A 256 18.45 4.53 29.10
N ASP A 257 17.96 3.85 30.16
CA ASP A 257 17.04 4.43 31.15
C ASP A 257 17.70 5.47 32.08
N LYS A 258 19.03 5.65 32.03
CA LYS A 258 19.76 6.59 32.91
C LYS A 258 19.86 8.03 32.37
N LYS A 259 19.27 8.33 31.21
CA LYS A 259 19.39 9.64 30.54
C LYS A 259 18.09 10.40 30.32
N ASP A 260 16.98 9.94 30.87
CA ASP A 260 15.71 10.69 30.90
C ASP A 260 15.46 11.34 32.26
#